data_AF-A0A656Y1L6-F1
#
_entry.id   AF-A0A656Y1L6-F1
#
_cell.length_a   1.000
_cell.length_b   1.000
_cell.length_c   1.000
_cell.angle_alpha   90.00
_cell.angle_beta   90.00
_cell.angle_gamma   90.00
#
_symmetry.space_group_name_H-M   'P 1'
#
loop_
_entity.id
_entity.type
_entity.pdbx_description
1 polymer ?
#
loop_
_entity_poly.entity_id
_entity_poly.type
_entity_poly.pdbx_seq_one_letter_code
_entity_poly.pdbx_strand_id
1 'polypeptide(L)'
;MTRLGYPRSAGTTATEWAGRHESLFVPVPEHLWELVSSDLRDEILQWRYSVALDTDALRRYFPDEAVHRIVTAAANDAIALVDHVDRFDGRSAAHAARAMFEHLINLCDVISSTDNTPDRYLEHRHVTADQVSQHRWYLDLLDPAARKKEKDRLDKLARTTAAPLKAALAKWTTGFKRGWAKGTLKERADLHGLGDGYEGYRILSGVIHGSSGALAGIVRDIKGTPVHRVGPDLDLAATAYREGLVSFWSIADRLLVLTGGPEAEQLKGRTGNLLLGIQEVSKALRREDKNMWPTEPPPAGRVPLLAVYPSGRTRWFIVDTRTETMVVADPPAVEPDGVAAAIALARQTDPNADGRPVTFPFEANVPIRPRVGASWVSTSSVLMPPGHPARHDTPIGHKP
;
A
#
# COMPACT_ATOMS: atom_id res chain seq x y z
N MET A 1 33.64 50.43 -4.82
CA MET A 1 32.61 51.35 -5.33
C MET A 1 31.47 50.52 -5.90
N THR A 2 30.27 50.76 -5.34
CA THR A 2 28.92 50.60 -5.92
C THR A 2 28.37 49.21 -6.25
N ARG A 3 27.28 48.88 -5.54
CA ARG A 3 26.31 47.78 -5.71
C ARG A 3 25.42 47.99 -6.93
N LEU A 4 24.96 46.87 -7.53
CA LEU A 4 23.63 46.62 -8.10
C LEU A 4 23.44 45.09 -7.95
N GLY A 5 22.49 44.49 -7.23
CA GLY A 5 21.07 44.82 -7.07
C GLY A 5 20.24 43.77 -7.83
N TYR A 6 20.36 42.48 -7.51
CA TYR A 6 19.50 41.44 -8.10
C TYR A 6 18.16 41.40 -7.36
N PRO A 7 17.02 41.51 -8.07
CA PRO A 7 15.71 41.38 -7.45
C PRO A 7 15.51 39.95 -6.96
N ARG A 8 15.06 39.83 -5.70
CA ARG A 8 14.46 38.60 -5.19
C ARG A 8 13.19 38.36 -6.01
N SER A 9 13.23 37.45 -6.98
CA SER A 9 12.00 36.81 -7.44
C SER A 9 11.56 35.84 -6.36
N ALA A 10 10.30 35.97 -5.94
CA ALA A 10 9.68 35.09 -4.98
C ALA A 10 9.85 33.64 -5.46
N GLY A 11 10.47 32.83 -4.60
CA GLY A 11 10.52 31.40 -4.81
C GLY A 11 9.10 30.85 -4.74
N THR A 12 8.55 30.52 -5.89
CA THR A 12 7.45 29.57 -5.99
C THR A 12 8.01 28.23 -5.53
N THR A 13 7.77 27.92 -4.26
CA THR A 13 8.12 26.63 -3.66
C THR A 13 7.44 25.50 -4.43
N ALA A 14 8.04 24.31 -4.44
CA ALA A 14 7.50 23.09 -5.07
C ALA A 14 6.03 22.79 -4.69
N THR A 15 5.54 23.38 -3.61
CA THR A 15 4.15 23.39 -3.14
C THR A 15 3.14 24.02 -4.10
N GLU A 16 3.49 25.05 -4.87
CA GLU A 16 2.54 25.68 -5.82
C GLU A 16 2.36 24.85 -7.11
N TRP A 17 3.31 23.97 -7.43
CA TRP A 17 3.24 23.10 -8.61
C TRP A 17 2.27 21.92 -8.44
N ALA A 18 1.99 21.52 -7.19
CA ALA A 18 1.02 20.48 -6.87
C ALA A 18 -0.45 20.93 -7.08
N GLY A 19 -0.71 22.25 -7.21
CA GLY A 19 -2.07 22.78 -7.24
C GLY A 19 -2.78 22.80 -8.61
N ARG A 20 -2.11 22.41 -9.70
CA ARG A 20 -2.69 22.50 -11.07
C ARG A 20 -2.76 21.18 -11.84
N HIS A 21 -2.16 20.13 -11.31
CA HIS A 21 -2.72 18.80 -11.51
C HIS A 21 -3.65 18.60 -10.33
N GLU A 22 -4.92 18.98 -10.47
CA GLU A 22 -5.93 18.26 -9.70
C GLU A 22 -5.65 16.79 -10.00
N SER A 23 -5.07 16.12 -9.01
CA SER A 23 -4.88 14.69 -9.04
C SER A 23 -6.18 14.12 -9.59
N LEU A 24 -6.11 13.27 -10.62
CA LEU A 24 -7.28 12.54 -11.14
C LEU A 24 -8.01 11.75 -10.01
N PHE A 25 -7.40 11.71 -8.83
CA PHE A 25 -7.87 11.12 -7.59
C PHE A 25 -8.11 12.24 -6.56
N VAL A 26 -9.34 12.36 -6.07
CA VAL A 26 -9.68 13.24 -4.94
C VAL A 26 -8.89 12.78 -3.70
N PRO A 27 -8.23 13.68 -2.95
CA PRO A 27 -7.56 13.30 -1.71
C PRO A 27 -8.57 12.69 -0.74
N VAL A 28 -8.25 11.51 -0.23
CA VAL A 28 -9.05 10.81 0.78
C VAL A 28 -8.89 11.55 2.12
N PRO A 29 -9.92 11.60 2.99
CA PRO A 29 -9.76 12.07 4.36
C PRO A 29 -8.60 11.37 5.07
N GLU A 30 -8.00 12.02 6.06
CA GLU A 30 -6.84 11.45 6.77
C GLU A 30 -7.25 10.25 7.66
N HIS A 31 -8.48 10.28 8.16
CA HIS A 31 -9.03 9.29 9.11
C HIS A 31 -10.42 8.80 8.69
N LEU A 32 -10.57 7.49 8.57
CA LEU A 32 -11.84 6.82 8.29
C LEU A 32 -12.83 6.98 9.45
N TRP A 33 -12.34 7.06 10.70
CA TRP A 33 -13.23 7.16 11.86
C TRP A 33 -13.98 8.49 11.97
N GLU A 34 -13.61 9.49 11.16
CA GLU A 34 -14.38 10.73 11.01
C GLU A 34 -15.59 10.56 10.08
N LEU A 35 -15.63 9.46 9.33
CA LEU A 35 -16.63 9.16 8.30
C LEU A 35 -17.73 8.20 8.76
N VAL A 36 -17.62 7.68 9.98
CA VAL A 36 -18.58 6.78 10.63
C VAL A 36 -19.32 7.51 11.78
N SER A 37 -20.35 6.88 12.31
CA SER A 37 -21.15 7.36 13.42
C SER A 37 -20.31 7.63 14.67
N SER A 38 -20.76 8.60 15.48
CA SER A 38 -20.16 8.88 16.79
C SER A 38 -20.12 7.62 17.66
N ASP A 39 -21.18 6.82 17.62
CA ASP A 39 -21.33 5.62 18.45
C ASP A 39 -20.27 4.57 18.09
N LEU A 40 -20.05 4.30 16.79
CA LEU A 40 -19.01 3.38 16.36
C LEU A 40 -17.61 3.91 16.67
N ARG A 41 -17.38 5.21 16.46
CA ARG A 41 -16.09 5.83 16.79
C ARG A 41 -15.77 5.73 18.28
N ASP A 42 -16.75 5.99 19.14
CA ASP A 42 -16.60 5.88 20.58
C ASP A 42 -16.35 4.42 20.99
N GLU A 43 -17.04 3.46 20.37
CA GLU A 43 -16.80 2.03 20.61
C GLU A 43 -15.39 1.61 20.17
N ILE A 44 -14.85 2.11 19.05
CA ILE A 44 -13.47 1.86 18.62
C ILE A 44 -12.47 2.34 19.67
N LEU A 45 -12.68 3.55 20.21
CA LEU A 45 -11.81 4.10 21.26
C LEU A 45 -11.86 3.24 22.52
N GLN A 46 -13.05 2.89 22.99
CA GLN A 46 -13.23 2.04 24.17
C GLN A 46 -12.66 0.63 23.96
N TRP A 47 -12.83 0.07 22.77
CA TRP A 47 -12.26 -1.22 22.39
C TRP A 47 -10.73 -1.18 22.45
N ARG A 48 -10.07 -0.13 21.95
CA ARG A 48 -8.60 0.01 22.02
C ARG A 48 -8.09 0.00 23.47
N TYR A 49 -8.76 0.75 24.35
CA TYR A 49 -8.41 0.76 25.78
C TYR A 49 -8.59 -0.62 26.41
N SER A 50 -9.69 -1.30 26.10
CA SER A 50 -9.97 -2.66 26.56
C SER A 50 -8.90 -3.65 26.06
N VAL A 51 -8.53 -3.64 24.78
CA VAL A 51 -7.45 -4.49 24.26
C VAL A 51 -6.14 -4.28 25.01
N ALA A 52 -5.77 -3.03 25.33
CA ALA A 52 -4.53 -2.76 26.05
C ALA A 52 -4.58 -3.22 27.53
N LEU A 53 -5.68 -2.93 28.24
CA LEU A 53 -5.79 -3.17 29.68
C LEU A 53 -6.17 -4.62 30.01
N ASP A 54 -7.19 -5.14 29.33
CA ASP A 54 -7.79 -6.44 29.63
C ASP A 54 -6.85 -7.58 29.24
N THR A 55 -6.09 -7.42 28.15
CA THR A 55 -5.07 -8.39 27.74
C THR A 55 -3.96 -8.54 28.80
N ASP A 56 -3.50 -7.44 29.39
CA ASP A 56 -2.48 -7.49 30.46
C ASP A 56 -3.07 -8.04 31.77
N ALA A 57 -4.29 -7.66 32.12
CA ALA A 57 -4.99 -8.19 33.29
C ALA A 57 -5.19 -9.72 33.22
N LEU A 58 -5.41 -10.26 32.02
CA LEU A 58 -5.55 -11.70 31.80
C LEU A 58 -4.24 -12.49 31.97
N ARG A 59 -3.09 -11.82 31.91
CA ARG A 59 -1.76 -12.46 31.93
C ARG A 59 -1.55 -13.42 33.09
N ARG A 60 -2.07 -13.06 34.28
CA ARG A 60 -1.94 -13.89 35.50
C ARG A 60 -2.66 -15.24 35.42
N TYR A 61 -3.57 -15.40 34.46
CA TYR A 61 -4.35 -16.63 34.26
C TYR A 61 -3.80 -17.51 33.14
N PHE A 62 -2.78 -17.05 32.40
CA PHE A 62 -2.23 -17.84 31.31
C PHE A 62 -1.43 -19.04 31.83
N PRO A 63 -1.62 -20.24 31.25
CA PRO A 63 -0.98 -21.46 31.74
C PRO A 63 0.54 -21.47 31.51
N ASP A 64 1.01 -20.73 30.51
CA ASP A 64 2.41 -20.66 30.13
C ASP A 64 2.77 -19.36 29.40
N GLU A 65 4.07 -19.17 29.20
CA GLU A 65 4.65 -18.00 28.53
C GLU A 65 4.41 -17.99 27.01
N ALA A 66 4.08 -19.12 26.37
CA ALA A 66 3.75 -19.15 24.95
C ALA A 66 2.39 -18.49 24.70
N VAL A 67 1.38 -18.85 25.50
CA VAL A 67 0.05 -18.20 25.48
C VAL A 67 0.19 -16.70 25.66
N HIS A 68 0.97 -16.27 26.67
CA HIS A 68 1.22 -14.85 26.93
C HIS A 68 1.81 -14.12 25.70
N ARG A 69 2.83 -14.70 25.04
CA ARG A 69 3.45 -14.07 23.86
C ARG A 69 2.53 -14.01 22.65
N ILE A 70 1.77 -15.07 22.40
CA ILE A 70 0.82 -15.13 21.28
C ILE A 70 -0.28 -14.10 21.48
N VAL A 71 -0.85 -14.02 22.68
CA VAL A 71 -1.93 -13.08 23.01
C VAL A 71 -1.43 -11.63 22.95
N THR A 72 -0.23 -11.36 23.45
CA THR A 72 0.39 -10.02 23.33
C THR A 72 0.61 -9.62 21.87
N ALA A 73 1.11 -10.54 21.03
CA ALA A 73 1.29 -10.29 19.61
C ALA A 73 -0.06 -10.04 18.92
N ALA A 74 -1.08 -10.86 19.21
CA ALA A 74 -2.42 -10.71 18.67
C ALA A 74 -3.07 -9.37 19.05
N ALA A 75 -2.91 -8.92 20.30
CA ALA A 75 -3.42 -7.62 20.76
C ALA A 75 -2.76 -6.45 20.02
N ASN A 76 -1.44 -6.49 19.86
CA ASN A 76 -0.71 -5.47 19.10
C ASN A 76 -1.14 -5.45 17.62
N ASP A 77 -1.27 -6.62 16.99
CA ASP A 77 -1.72 -6.71 15.60
C ASP A 77 -3.20 -6.30 15.44
N ALA A 78 -4.05 -6.52 16.45
CA ALA A 78 -5.44 -6.05 16.44
C ALA A 78 -5.51 -4.52 16.49
N ILE A 79 -4.73 -3.88 17.36
CA ILE A 79 -4.66 -2.41 17.42
C ILE A 79 -4.13 -1.86 16.09
N ALA A 80 -3.02 -2.44 15.60
CA ALA A 80 -2.42 -2.04 14.32
C ALA A 80 -3.40 -2.20 13.15
N LEU A 81 -4.17 -3.29 13.10
CA LEU A 81 -5.22 -3.50 12.12
C LEU A 81 -6.20 -2.32 12.09
N VAL A 82 -6.74 -1.94 13.25
CA VAL A 82 -7.71 -0.84 13.34
C VAL A 82 -7.05 0.50 12.98
N ASP A 83 -5.79 0.74 13.37
CA ASP A 83 -5.04 1.94 12.96
C ASP A 83 -4.78 2.00 11.46
N HIS A 84 -4.45 0.88 10.82
CA HIS A 84 -4.22 0.84 9.38
C HIS A 84 -5.52 1.03 8.60
N VAL A 85 -6.63 0.46 9.06
CA VAL A 85 -7.94 0.68 8.45
C VAL A 85 -8.37 2.15 8.59
N ASP A 86 -8.10 2.79 9.73
CA ASP A 86 -8.34 4.22 9.93
C ASP A 86 -7.64 5.08 8.87
N ARG A 87 -6.39 4.75 8.57
CA ARG A 87 -5.55 5.47 7.61
C ARG A 87 -5.70 5.00 6.18
N PHE A 88 -6.76 4.23 5.89
CA PHE A 88 -7.02 3.68 4.56
C PHE A 88 -5.91 2.75 4.03
N ASP A 89 -5.00 2.27 4.89
CA ASP A 89 -3.87 1.41 4.52
C ASP A 89 -4.26 -0.07 4.51
N GLY A 90 -4.99 -0.46 3.47
CA GLY A 90 -5.49 -1.82 3.32
C GLY A 90 -4.41 -2.90 3.26
N ARG A 91 -3.21 -2.60 2.74
CA ARG A 91 -2.15 -3.62 2.60
C ARG A 91 -1.51 -3.93 3.94
N SER A 92 -1.24 -2.92 4.76
CA SER A 92 -0.74 -3.14 6.13
C SER A 92 -1.85 -3.71 7.03
N ALA A 93 -3.10 -3.28 6.85
CA ALA A 93 -4.25 -3.90 7.52
C ALA A 93 -4.35 -5.40 7.19
N ALA A 94 -4.18 -5.78 5.92
CA ALA A 94 -4.20 -7.18 5.51
C ALA A 94 -3.07 -8.01 6.13
N HIS A 95 -1.87 -7.42 6.29
CA HIS A 95 -0.77 -8.07 7.01
C HIS A 95 -1.17 -8.36 8.46
N ALA A 96 -1.71 -7.36 9.18
CA ALA A 96 -2.14 -7.51 10.56
C ALA A 96 -3.27 -8.54 10.72
N ALA A 97 -4.31 -8.47 9.87
CA ALA A 97 -5.43 -9.42 9.89
C ALA A 97 -4.98 -10.86 9.61
N ARG A 98 -4.06 -11.05 8.65
CA ARG A 98 -3.46 -12.36 8.36
C ARG A 98 -2.71 -12.90 9.58
N ALA A 99 -1.84 -12.08 10.18
CA ALA A 99 -1.07 -12.46 11.37
C ALA A 99 -2.01 -12.86 12.52
N MET A 100 -3.13 -12.15 12.68
CA MET A 100 -4.14 -12.48 13.69
C MET A 100 -4.77 -13.87 13.51
N PHE A 101 -5.04 -14.31 12.28
CA PHE A 101 -5.47 -15.68 12.04
C PHE A 101 -4.36 -16.69 12.38
N GLU A 102 -3.10 -16.40 12.02
CA GLU A 102 -1.96 -17.23 12.43
C GLU A 102 -1.84 -17.32 13.96
N HIS A 103 -2.01 -16.21 14.68
CA HIS A 103 -2.00 -16.18 16.15
C HIS A 103 -3.15 -16.98 16.75
N LEU A 104 -4.35 -16.92 16.18
CA LEU A 104 -5.48 -17.74 16.60
C LEU A 104 -5.15 -19.24 16.50
N ILE A 105 -4.61 -19.70 15.36
CA ILE A 105 -4.25 -21.10 15.19
C ILE A 105 -3.09 -21.48 16.12
N ASN A 106 -2.10 -20.60 16.29
CA ASN A 106 -0.99 -20.82 17.21
C ASN A 106 -1.49 -20.93 18.67
N LEU A 107 -2.46 -20.11 19.07
CA LEU A 107 -3.07 -20.15 20.41
C LEU A 107 -3.78 -21.49 20.65
N CYS A 108 -4.61 -21.93 19.69
CA CYS A 108 -5.29 -23.22 19.77
C CYS A 108 -4.28 -24.38 19.88
N ASP A 109 -3.19 -24.32 19.12
CA ASP A 109 -2.13 -25.32 19.17
C ASP A 109 -1.44 -25.38 20.52
N VAL A 110 -0.97 -24.26 21.07
CA VAL A 110 -0.23 -24.28 22.35
C VAL A 110 -1.13 -24.71 23.51
N ILE A 111 -2.44 -24.44 23.44
CA ILE A 111 -3.40 -24.85 24.47
C ILE A 111 -3.76 -26.33 24.35
N SER A 112 -3.90 -26.86 23.13
CA SER A 112 -4.62 -28.14 22.90
C SER A 112 -3.82 -29.21 22.14
N SER A 113 -2.71 -28.87 21.51
CA SER A 113 -1.95 -29.79 20.65
C SER A 113 -0.92 -30.59 21.42
N THR A 114 -0.83 -31.89 21.14
CA THR A 114 0.24 -32.76 21.64
C THR A 114 1.54 -32.59 20.85
N ASP A 115 1.45 -32.19 19.58
CA ASP A 115 2.61 -32.05 18.67
C ASP A 115 3.17 -30.62 18.66
N ASN A 116 2.29 -29.62 18.70
CA ASN A 116 2.62 -28.19 18.60
C ASN A 116 2.62 -27.53 19.98
N THR A 117 3.52 -27.97 20.84
CA THR A 117 3.56 -27.61 22.27
C THR A 117 4.06 -26.18 22.54
N PRO A 118 3.77 -25.62 23.74
CA PRO A 118 4.33 -24.34 24.18
C PRO A 118 5.86 -24.25 24.08
N ASP A 119 6.57 -25.30 24.52
CA ASP A 119 8.04 -25.38 24.42
C ASP A 119 8.53 -25.24 22.97
N ARG A 120 7.86 -25.95 22.05
CA ARG A 120 8.21 -25.93 20.64
C ARG A 120 8.05 -24.54 20.04
N TYR A 121 6.96 -23.84 20.39
CA TYR A 121 6.76 -22.44 20.02
C TYR A 121 7.86 -21.52 20.58
N LEU A 122 8.13 -21.61 21.88
CA LEU A 122 9.08 -20.72 22.57
C LEU A 122 10.52 -20.93 22.10
N GLU A 123 10.94 -22.17 21.88
CA GLU A 123 12.30 -22.49 21.43
C GLU A 123 12.55 -21.98 20.00
N HIS A 124 11.51 -21.80 19.18
CA HIS A 124 11.67 -21.32 17.80
C HIS A 124 12.20 -19.88 17.73
N ARG A 125 12.10 -19.09 18.81
CA ARG A 125 12.75 -17.77 18.91
C ARG A 125 14.26 -17.83 18.61
N HIS A 126 14.90 -18.96 18.89
CA HIS A 126 16.33 -19.16 18.64
C HIS A 126 16.64 -19.27 17.14
N VAL A 127 15.69 -19.76 16.33
CA VAL A 127 15.81 -19.76 14.87
C VAL A 127 15.82 -18.31 14.36
N THR A 128 14.86 -17.49 14.80
CA THR A 128 14.78 -16.07 14.42
C THR A 128 16.01 -15.29 14.89
N ALA A 129 16.47 -15.51 16.14
CA ALA A 129 17.65 -14.83 16.66
C ALA A 129 18.93 -15.17 15.86
N ASP A 130 19.09 -16.41 15.41
CA ASP A 130 20.19 -16.83 14.54
C ASP A 130 20.12 -16.13 13.17
N GLN A 131 18.94 -16.14 12.53
CA GLN A 131 18.71 -15.43 11.26
C GLN A 131 19.04 -13.93 11.37
N VAL A 132 18.56 -13.27 12.43
CA VAL A 132 18.86 -11.85 12.69
C VAL A 132 20.37 -11.63 12.86
N SER A 133 21.06 -12.50 13.60
CA SER A 133 22.51 -12.37 13.86
C SER A 133 23.38 -12.49 12.59
N GLN A 134 22.85 -13.14 11.55
CA GLN A 134 23.50 -13.34 10.25
C GLN A 134 23.17 -12.20 9.27
N HIS A 135 22.16 -11.39 9.55
CA HIS A 135 21.70 -10.32 8.66
C HIS A 135 22.61 -9.08 8.74
N ARG A 136 23.68 -9.06 7.93
CA ARG A 136 24.77 -8.07 8.04
C ARG A 136 24.91 -7.08 6.89
N TRP A 137 24.12 -7.24 5.82
CA TRP A 137 24.30 -6.47 4.58
C TRP A 137 24.19 -4.94 4.79
N TYR A 138 23.38 -4.49 5.75
CA TYR A 138 23.12 -3.07 5.99
C TYR A 138 24.16 -2.41 6.90
N LEU A 139 25.09 -3.16 7.51
CA LEU A 139 26.08 -2.60 8.44
C LEU A 139 26.93 -1.50 7.80
N ASP A 140 27.20 -1.62 6.50
CA ASP A 140 28.00 -0.65 5.77
C ASP A 140 27.25 0.65 5.45
N LEU A 141 25.92 0.66 5.59
CA LEU A 141 25.09 1.86 5.51
C LEU A 141 25.07 2.68 6.82
N LEU A 142 25.63 2.11 7.90
CA LEU A 142 25.70 2.77 9.21
C LEU A 142 27.00 3.54 9.37
N ASP A 143 26.91 4.66 10.09
CA ASP A 143 28.07 5.42 10.56
C ASP A 143 29.00 4.55 11.42
N PRO A 144 30.32 4.84 11.49
CA PRO A 144 31.30 3.95 12.12
C PRO A 144 30.98 3.55 13.58
N ALA A 145 30.46 4.49 14.39
CA ALA A 145 30.11 4.21 15.78
C ALA A 145 28.87 3.29 15.89
N ALA A 146 27.84 3.55 15.09
CA ALA A 146 26.62 2.74 15.02
C ALA A 146 26.92 1.35 14.46
N ARG A 147 27.74 1.27 13.39
CA ARG A 147 28.22 0.02 12.79
C ARG A 147 28.92 -0.86 13.82
N LYS A 148 29.86 -0.31 14.60
CA LYS A 148 30.57 -1.05 15.64
C LYS A 148 29.59 -1.59 16.69
N LYS A 149 28.73 -0.73 17.21
CA LYS A 149 27.72 -1.11 18.23
C LYS A 149 26.79 -2.21 17.72
N GLU A 150 26.31 -2.09 16.50
CA GLU A 150 25.38 -3.05 15.91
C GLU A 150 26.07 -4.37 15.59
N LYS A 151 27.30 -4.34 15.05
CA LYS A 151 28.13 -5.54 14.88
C LYS A 151 28.33 -6.28 16.20
N ASP A 152 28.71 -5.58 17.26
CA ASP A 152 28.92 -6.17 18.58
C ASP A 152 27.62 -6.78 19.14
N ARG A 153 26.47 -6.14 18.90
CA ARG A 153 25.14 -6.66 19.26
C ARG A 153 24.82 -7.96 18.51
N LEU A 154 25.04 -8.00 17.20
CA LEU A 154 24.82 -9.19 16.37
C LEU A 154 25.77 -10.34 16.74
N ASP A 155 27.05 -10.04 17.02
CA ASP A 155 28.03 -11.03 17.48
C ASP A 155 27.68 -11.61 18.86
N LYS A 156 27.17 -10.77 19.77
CA LYS A 156 26.63 -11.23 21.06
C LYS A 156 25.37 -12.09 20.87
N LEU A 157 24.47 -11.70 19.98
CA LEU A 157 23.26 -12.45 19.67
C LEU A 157 23.59 -13.84 19.11
N ALA A 158 24.53 -13.92 18.15
CA ALA A 158 25.02 -15.18 17.59
C ALA A 158 25.58 -16.10 18.70
N ARG A 159 26.47 -15.58 19.55
CA ARG A 159 27.09 -16.35 20.64
C ARG A 159 26.06 -16.88 21.65
N THR A 160 25.11 -16.04 22.05
CA THR A 160 24.09 -16.41 23.04
C THR A 160 23.01 -17.34 22.49
N THR A 161 22.82 -17.38 21.17
CA THR A 161 21.80 -18.21 20.50
C THR A 161 22.32 -19.58 20.08
N ALA A 162 23.63 -19.72 19.82
CA ALA A 162 24.21 -20.93 19.23
C ALA A 162 23.89 -22.23 19.98
N ALA A 163 24.11 -22.27 21.30
CA ALA A 163 23.87 -23.49 22.10
C ALA A 163 22.37 -23.80 22.25
N PRO A 164 21.49 -22.85 22.63
CA PRO A 164 20.04 -23.09 22.66
C PRO A 164 19.46 -23.53 21.32
N LEU A 165 19.90 -22.94 20.20
CA LEU A 165 19.45 -23.34 18.87
C LEU A 165 19.87 -24.78 18.55
N LYS A 166 21.12 -25.15 18.84
CA LYS A 166 21.60 -26.53 18.62
C LYS A 166 20.78 -27.54 19.42
N ALA A 167 20.43 -27.23 20.67
CA ALA A 167 19.59 -28.07 21.50
C ALA A 167 18.17 -28.22 20.92
N ALA A 168 17.55 -27.11 20.52
CA ALA A 168 16.22 -27.12 19.91
C ALA A 168 16.19 -27.91 18.58
N LEU A 169 17.19 -27.73 17.72
CA LEU A 169 17.30 -28.46 16.44
C LEU A 169 17.55 -29.96 16.64
N ALA A 170 18.15 -30.37 17.76
CA ALA A 170 18.31 -31.78 18.11
C ALA A 170 17.03 -32.38 18.71
N LYS A 171 16.25 -31.56 19.44
CA LYS A 171 14.99 -31.95 20.10
C LYS A 171 13.84 -32.09 19.09
N TRP A 172 13.75 -31.19 18.11
CA TRP A 172 12.61 -31.12 17.19
C TRP A 172 12.93 -31.67 15.79
N THR A 173 11.87 -31.99 15.04
CA THR A 173 11.96 -32.59 13.71
C THR A 173 12.67 -31.68 12.70
N THR A 174 13.15 -32.24 11.58
CA THR A 174 13.94 -31.55 10.54
C THR A 174 13.26 -30.29 9.97
N GLY A 175 11.93 -30.18 10.05
CA GLY A 175 11.18 -29.01 9.62
C GLY A 175 11.27 -27.79 10.55
N PHE A 176 11.72 -27.95 11.80
CA PHE A 176 11.69 -26.91 12.84
C PHE A 176 12.42 -25.63 12.45
N LYS A 177 13.51 -25.74 11.68
CA LYS A 177 14.26 -24.56 11.20
C LYS A 177 13.46 -23.67 10.24
N ARG A 178 12.45 -24.23 9.55
CA ARG A 178 11.61 -23.50 8.58
C ARG A 178 10.31 -23.00 9.20
N GLY A 179 9.82 -23.68 10.23
CA GLY A 179 8.61 -23.31 10.93
C GLY A 179 8.49 -24.08 12.24
N TRP A 180 7.95 -23.41 13.25
CA TRP A 180 7.84 -23.99 14.58
C TRP A 180 6.82 -25.11 14.62
N ALA A 181 5.65 -24.97 14.00
CA ALA A 181 4.56 -25.95 14.03
C ALA A 181 4.74 -27.08 13.01
N LYS A 182 4.19 -28.25 13.33
CA LYS A 182 4.00 -29.39 12.42
C LYS A 182 2.68 -29.23 11.68
N GLY A 183 2.68 -29.61 10.40
CA GLY A 183 1.53 -29.46 9.51
C GLY A 183 1.43 -28.07 8.87
N THR A 184 0.61 -27.96 7.84
CA THR A 184 0.29 -26.68 7.20
C THR A 184 -0.69 -25.88 8.06
N LEU A 185 -0.77 -24.56 7.85
CA LEU A 185 -1.74 -23.72 8.57
C LEU A 185 -3.18 -24.18 8.32
N LYS A 186 -3.50 -24.64 7.10
CA LYS A 186 -4.82 -25.19 6.75
C LYS A 186 -5.15 -26.44 7.56
N GLU A 187 -4.25 -27.43 7.58
CA GLU A 187 -4.44 -28.67 8.34
C GLU A 187 -4.66 -28.38 9.83
N ARG A 188 -3.90 -27.43 10.37
CA ARG A 188 -4.04 -26.98 11.76
C ARG A 188 -5.37 -26.26 12.00
N ALA A 189 -5.81 -25.41 11.07
CA ALA A 189 -7.10 -24.75 11.15
C ALA A 189 -8.26 -25.77 11.11
N ASP A 190 -8.20 -26.75 10.22
CA ASP A 190 -9.21 -27.82 10.10
C ASP A 190 -9.29 -28.65 11.40
N LEU A 191 -8.14 -28.98 12.01
CA LEU A 191 -8.07 -29.69 13.30
C LEU A 191 -8.76 -28.94 14.44
N HIS A 192 -8.76 -27.61 14.41
CA HIS A 192 -9.39 -26.75 15.43
C HIS A 192 -10.80 -26.29 15.06
N GLY A 193 -11.37 -26.81 13.96
CA GLY A 193 -12.69 -26.39 13.47
C GLY A 193 -12.74 -24.96 12.93
N LEU A 194 -11.60 -24.43 12.48
CA LEU A 194 -11.42 -23.06 11.98
C LEU A 194 -11.13 -23.03 10.47
N GLY A 195 -11.41 -24.13 9.76
CA GLY A 195 -11.17 -24.27 8.32
C GLY A 195 -11.84 -23.19 7.48
N ASP A 196 -13.05 -22.75 7.85
CA ASP A 196 -13.78 -21.70 7.14
C ASP A 196 -13.04 -20.35 7.14
N GLY A 197 -12.29 -20.04 8.21
CA GLY A 197 -11.47 -18.82 8.30
C GLY A 197 -10.24 -18.85 7.40
N TYR A 198 -9.83 -20.03 6.92
CA TYR A 198 -8.64 -20.18 6.08
C TYR A 198 -8.77 -19.49 4.72
N GLU A 199 -9.98 -19.41 4.16
CA GLU A 199 -10.18 -18.70 2.89
C GLU A 199 -9.95 -17.19 3.04
N GLY A 200 -10.40 -16.59 4.15
CA GLY A 200 -10.09 -15.19 4.48
C GLY A 200 -8.58 -14.97 4.58
N TYR A 201 -7.88 -15.85 5.31
CA TYR A 201 -6.42 -15.84 5.40
C TYR A 201 -5.74 -15.95 4.02
N ARG A 202 -6.26 -16.81 3.12
CA ARG A 202 -5.69 -17.01 1.77
C ARG A 202 -5.84 -15.77 0.89
N ILE A 203 -6.98 -15.09 0.97
CA ILE A 203 -7.23 -13.83 0.27
C ILE A 203 -6.21 -12.77 0.73
N LEU A 204 -6.10 -12.56 2.04
CA LEU A 204 -5.18 -11.57 2.63
C LEU A 204 -3.72 -11.91 2.33
N SER A 205 -3.37 -13.19 2.28
CA SER A 205 -2.04 -13.67 1.93
C SER A 205 -1.64 -13.40 0.48
N GLY A 206 -2.60 -13.25 -0.44
CA GLY A 206 -2.33 -12.93 -1.83
C GLY A 206 -1.51 -11.64 -2.00
N VAL A 207 -1.78 -10.64 -1.13
CA VAL A 207 -1.12 -9.33 -1.14
C VAL A 207 0.36 -9.44 -0.78
N ILE A 208 0.66 -10.24 0.24
CA ILE A 208 2.02 -10.48 0.74
C ILE A 208 2.85 -11.28 -0.28
N HIS A 209 2.22 -12.25 -0.95
CA HIS A 209 2.87 -13.06 -1.96
C HIS A 209 2.95 -12.40 -3.34
N GLY A 210 2.48 -11.15 -3.49
CA GLY A 210 2.52 -10.41 -4.76
C GLY A 210 1.66 -11.04 -5.86
N SER A 211 0.57 -11.72 -5.49
CA SER A 211 -0.37 -12.30 -6.45
C SER A 211 -1.06 -11.20 -7.25
N SER A 212 -1.23 -11.38 -8.56
CA SER A 212 -2.00 -10.44 -9.39
C SER A 212 -3.44 -10.29 -8.94
N GLY A 213 -4.03 -11.33 -8.33
CA GLY A 213 -5.36 -11.26 -7.73
C GLY A 213 -5.46 -10.28 -6.56
N ALA A 214 -4.34 -9.94 -5.91
CA ALA A 214 -4.28 -8.93 -4.87
C ALA A 214 -4.34 -7.49 -5.40
N LEU A 215 -4.43 -7.32 -6.72
CA LEU A 215 -4.63 -6.01 -7.35
C LEU A 215 -6.13 -5.70 -7.59
N ALA A 216 -7.05 -6.58 -7.19
CA ALA A 216 -8.48 -6.44 -7.46
C ALA A 216 -9.06 -5.10 -6.96
N GLY A 217 -8.60 -4.61 -5.80
CA GLY A 217 -9.03 -3.33 -5.25
C GLY A 217 -8.34 -2.11 -5.87
N ILE A 218 -7.34 -2.29 -6.75
CA ILE A 218 -6.58 -1.19 -7.38
C ILE A 218 -6.54 -1.26 -8.91
N VAL A 219 -7.37 -2.12 -9.50
CA VAL A 219 -7.62 -2.20 -10.94
C VAL A 219 -9.11 -2.21 -11.19
N ARG A 220 -9.58 -1.31 -12.06
CA ARG A 220 -11.00 -1.22 -12.42
C ARG A 220 -11.17 -1.03 -13.92
N ASP A 221 -12.17 -1.69 -14.50
CA ASP A 221 -12.57 -1.40 -15.88
C ASP A 221 -13.41 -0.12 -15.93
N ILE A 222 -12.95 0.85 -16.72
CA ILE A 222 -13.66 2.09 -17.00
C ILE A 222 -13.85 2.18 -18.52
N LYS A 223 -15.09 1.99 -18.96
CA LYS A 223 -15.49 2.00 -20.38
C LYS A 223 -14.66 1.04 -21.26
N GLY A 224 -14.40 -0.18 -20.76
CA GLY A 224 -13.64 -1.20 -21.48
C GLY A 224 -12.12 -1.03 -21.42
N THR A 225 -11.63 -0.09 -20.62
CA THR A 225 -10.19 0.14 -20.40
C THR A 225 -9.83 -0.19 -18.95
N PRO A 226 -8.84 -1.06 -18.70
CA PRO A 226 -8.35 -1.30 -17.36
C PRO A 226 -7.55 -0.07 -16.87
N VAL A 227 -8.02 0.50 -15.77
CA VAL A 227 -7.36 1.62 -15.08
C VAL A 227 -6.73 1.09 -13.80
N HIS A 228 -5.45 1.37 -13.65
CA HIS A 228 -4.67 1.03 -12.46
C HIS A 228 -4.48 2.30 -11.63
N ARG A 229 -4.66 2.21 -10.31
CA ARG A 229 -4.25 3.28 -9.39
C ARG A 229 -3.06 2.86 -8.54
N VAL A 230 -2.24 3.85 -8.20
CA VAL A 230 -1.26 3.73 -7.12
C VAL A 230 -1.86 4.40 -5.90
N GLY A 231 -1.88 3.72 -4.76
CA GLY A 231 -2.43 4.28 -3.54
C GLY A 231 -3.08 3.23 -2.63
N PRO A 232 -3.97 3.66 -1.73
CA PRO A 232 -4.60 2.78 -0.76
C PRO A 232 -5.54 1.77 -1.44
N ASP A 233 -5.64 0.59 -0.83
CA ASP A 233 -6.53 -0.49 -1.27
C ASP A 233 -7.70 -0.60 -0.29
N LEU A 234 -8.79 0.11 -0.58
CA LEU A 234 -9.91 0.26 0.37
C LEU A 234 -10.78 -0.99 0.46
N ASP A 235 -10.86 -1.77 -0.61
CA ASP A 235 -11.61 -3.04 -0.61
C ASP A 235 -10.87 -4.09 0.23
N LEU A 236 -9.54 -4.08 0.14
CA LEU A 236 -8.69 -4.89 1.01
C LEU A 236 -8.77 -4.43 2.47
N ALA A 237 -8.82 -3.12 2.75
CA ALA A 237 -9.00 -2.61 4.11
C ALA A 237 -10.32 -3.12 4.75
N ALA A 238 -11.42 -3.11 3.98
CA ALA A 238 -12.71 -3.62 4.44
C ALA A 238 -12.65 -5.13 4.73
N THR A 239 -12.00 -5.89 3.84
CA THR A 239 -11.78 -7.33 4.02
C THR A 239 -10.92 -7.62 5.25
N ALA A 240 -9.80 -6.90 5.40
CA ALA A 240 -8.89 -7.05 6.53
C ALA A 240 -9.57 -6.73 7.86
N TYR A 241 -10.36 -5.65 7.93
CA TYR A 241 -11.12 -5.29 9.13
C TYR A 241 -12.04 -6.44 9.58
N ARG A 242 -12.78 -7.03 8.64
CA ARG A 242 -13.66 -8.16 8.88
C ARG A 242 -12.91 -9.39 9.38
N GLU A 243 -12.03 -9.93 8.54
CA GLU A 243 -11.38 -11.22 8.78
C GLU A 243 -10.49 -11.15 10.02
N GLY A 244 -9.85 -10.00 10.21
CA GLY A 244 -9.10 -9.71 11.41
C GLY A 244 -9.99 -9.73 12.65
N LEU A 245 -11.00 -8.87 12.74
CA LEU A 245 -11.84 -8.81 13.95
C LEU A 245 -12.54 -10.14 14.27
N VAL A 246 -12.92 -10.94 13.27
CA VAL A 246 -13.44 -12.31 13.50
C VAL A 246 -12.37 -13.21 14.15
N SER A 247 -11.13 -13.12 13.68
CA SER A 247 -10.01 -13.88 14.27
C SER A 247 -9.73 -13.43 15.70
N PHE A 248 -9.74 -12.12 15.97
CA PHE A 248 -9.54 -11.59 17.33
C PHE A 248 -10.71 -11.90 18.26
N TRP A 249 -11.95 -11.86 17.78
CA TRP A 249 -13.12 -12.29 18.53
C TRP A 249 -13.01 -13.77 18.92
N SER A 250 -12.54 -14.61 18.00
CA SER A 250 -12.30 -16.03 18.27
C SER A 250 -11.18 -16.24 19.30
N ILE A 251 -10.12 -15.41 19.26
CA ILE A 251 -9.09 -15.40 20.30
C ILE A 251 -9.72 -15.07 21.66
N ALA A 252 -10.51 -13.99 21.74
CA ALA A 252 -11.17 -13.57 22.97
C ALA A 252 -12.14 -14.64 23.51
N ASP A 253 -12.85 -15.36 22.63
CA ASP A 253 -13.68 -16.51 23.01
C ASP A 253 -12.87 -17.66 23.63
N ARG A 254 -11.71 -17.98 23.04
CA ARG A 254 -10.80 -18.98 23.63
C ARG A 254 -10.23 -18.52 24.97
N LEU A 255 -9.92 -17.24 25.12
CA LEU A 255 -9.47 -16.67 26.39
C LEU A 255 -10.57 -16.71 27.45
N LEU A 256 -11.83 -16.50 27.07
CA LEU A 256 -12.97 -16.62 27.97
C LEU A 256 -13.12 -18.07 28.47
N VAL A 257 -13.01 -19.06 27.58
CA VAL A 257 -13.02 -20.48 27.97
C VAL A 257 -11.84 -20.83 28.88
N LEU A 258 -10.65 -20.28 28.61
CA LEU A 258 -9.44 -20.57 29.35
C LEU A 258 -9.42 -19.94 30.75
N THR A 259 -9.91 -18.71 30.87
CA THR A 259 -9.73 -17.89 32.09
C THR A 259 -11.01 -17.70 32.89
N GLY A 260 -12.19 -17.78 32.24
CA GLY A 260 -13.49 -17.46 32.84
C GLY A 260 -13.61 -16.03 33.37
N GLY A 261 -12.66 -15.15 33.03
CA GLY A 261 -12.53 -13.82 33.61
C GLY A 261 -13.41 -12.77 32.91
N PRO A 262 -13.91 -11.75 33.64
CA PRO A 262 -14.70 -10.66 33.07
C PRO A 262 -13.93 -9.87 32.01
N GLU A 263 -12.59 -9.81 32.10
CA GLU A 263 -11.73 -9.14 31.12
C GLU A 263 -11.81 -9.83 29.74
N ALA A 264 -11.85 -11.16 29.71
CA ALA A 264 -12.00 -11.91 28.45
C ALA A 264 -13.41 -11.76 27.86
N GLU A 265 -14.43 -11.72 28.71
CA GLU A 265 -15.81 -11.43 28.30
C GLU A 265 -15.92 -10.03 27.70
N GLN A 266 -15.27 -9.04 28.32
CA GLN A 266 -15.23 -7.67 27.83
C GLN A 266 -14.54 -7.56 26.46
N LEU A 267 -13.37 -8.18 26.30
CA LEU A 267 -12.67 -8.24 25.00
C LEU A 267 -13.55 -8.83 23.91
N LYS A 268 -14.21 -9.96 24.21
CA LYS A 268 -15.12 -10.64 23.26
C LYS A 268 -16.32 -9.76 22.92
N GLY A 269 -16.97 -9.19 23.93
CA GLY A 269 -18.16 -8.33 23.77
C GLY A 269 -17.87 -7.10 22.92
N ARG A 270 -16.81 -6.35 23.24
CA ARG A 270 -16.42 -5.14 22.49
C ARG A 270 -15.97 -5.45 21.07
N THR A 271 -15.22 -6.54 20.87
CA THR A 271 -14.86 -6.97 19.51
C THR A 271 -16.11 -7.36 18.71
N GLY A 272 -17.10 -7.97 19.38
CA GLY A 272 -18.43 -8.22 18.82
C GLY A 272 -19.15 -6.95 18.40
N ASN A 273 -19.10 -5.88 19.21
CA ASN A 273 -19.70 -4.59 18.87
C ASN A 273 -19.07 -3.98 17.60
N LEU A 274 -17.75 -4.06 17.46
CA LEU A 274 -17.08 -3.61 16.23
C LEU A 274 -17.49 -4.43 15.01
N LEU A 275 -17.67 -5.75 15.17
CA LEU A 275 -18.18 -6.61 14.10
C LEU A 275 -19.61 -6.25 13.67
N LEU A 276 -20.46 -5.77 14.59
CA LEU A 276 -21.79 -5.24 14.22
C LEU A 276 -21.69 -3.97 13.37
N GLY A 277 -20.65 -3.15 13.58
CA GLY A 277 -20.34 -1.93 12.82
C GLY A 277 -19.73 -2.16 11.43
N ILE A 278 -19.47 -3.41 11.03
CA ILE A 278 -18.76 -3.75 9.80
C ILE A 278 -19.38 -3.16 8.52
N GLN A 279 -20.71 -3.09 8.46
CA GLN A 279 -21.41 -2.54 7.30
C GLN A 279 -21.17 -1.03 7.17
N GLU A 280 -21.06 -0.33 8.29
CA GLU A 280 -20.79 1.10 8.31
C GLU A 280 -19.39 1.39 7.81
N VAL A 281 -18.38 0.69 8.34
CA VAL A 281 -16.98 0.77 7.90
C VAL A 281 -16.86 0.45 6.40
N SER A 282 -17.50 -0.63 5.95
CA SER A 282 -17.48 -1.04 4.54
C SER A 282 -18.14 0.00 3.62
N LYS A 283 -19.23 0.64 4.08
CA LYS A 283 -19.91 1.69 3.30
C LYS A 283 -19.05 2.95 3.20
N ALA A 284 -18.39 3.35 4.29
CA ALA A 284 -17.47 4.50 4.29
C ALA A 284 -16.29 4.26 3.34
N LEU A 285 -15.62 3.10 3.45
CA LEU A 285 -14.52 2.72 2.54
C LEU A 285 -14.96 2.68 1.08
N ARG A 286 -16.12 2.07 0.77
CA ARG A 286 -16.65 2.02 -0.61
C ARG A 286 -17.05 3.38 -1.15
N ARG A 287 -17.50 4.31 -0.29
CA ARG A 287 -17.83 5.68 -0.71
C ARG A 287 -16.56 6.38 -1.16
N GLU A 288 -15.51 6.35 -0.35
CA GLU A 288 -14.24 6.97 -0.70
C GLU A 288 -13.59 6.26 -1.89
N ASP A 289 -13.70 4.94 -1.98
CA ASP A 289 -13.18 4.18 -3.12
C ASP A 289 -13.76 4.69 -4.44
N LYS A 290 -15.09 4.88 -4.48
CA LYS A 290 -15.78 5.41 -5.66
C LYS A 290 -15.30 6.82 -6.04
N ASN A 291 -15.03 7.67 -5.05
CA ASN A 291 -14.56 9.03 -5.26
C ASN A 291 -13.11 9.09 -5.79
N MET A 292 -12.33 8.04 -5.58
CA MET A 292 -10.97 7.95 -6.09
C MET A 292 -10.93 7.56 -7.57
N TRP A 293 -11.90 6.80 -8.08
CA TRP A 293 -11.84 6.33 -9.47
C TRP A 293 -12.18 7.46 -10.47
N PRO A 294 -11.42 7.62 -11.57
CA PRO A 294 -11.81 8.56 -12.61
C PRO A 294 -13.11 8.10 -13.28
N THR A 295 -13.90 9.05 -13.76
CA THR A 295 -15.15 8.77 -14.49
C THR A 295 -14.91 8.42 -15.96
N GLU A 296 -13.77 8.83 -16.49
CA GLU A 296 -13.32 8.61 -17.87
C GLU A 296 -12.03 7.80 -17.89
N PRO A 297 -11.79 6.97 -18.92
CA PRO A 297 -10.52 6.27 -19.05
C PRO A 297 -9.37 7.28 -19.21
N PRO A 298 -8.15 6.95 -18.75
CA PRO A 298 -6.99 7.80 -18.99
C PRO A 298 -6.80 8.02 -20.50
N PRO A 299 -6.33 9.21 -20.93
CA PRO A 299 -6.14 9.53 -22.34
C PRO A 299 -5.34 8.43 -23.04
N ALA A 300 -5.72 8.11 -24.29
CA ALA A 300 -5.08 7.06 -25.07
C ALA A 300 -3.55 7.16 -24.96
N GLY A 301 -2.90 6.03 -24.65
CA GLY A 301 -1.51 5.99 -24.19
C GLY A 301 -0.48 6.57 -25.17
N ARG A 302 -0.88 6.90 -26.41
CA ARG A 302 -0.07 7.63 -27.37
C ARG A 302 -0.90 8.68 -28.09
N VAL A 303 -0.47 9.93 -28.01
CA VAL A 303 -1.13 11.10 -28.60
C VAL A 303 -0.18 11.75 -29.62
N PRO A 304 -0.64 11.96 -30.87
CA PRO A 304 0.07 12.78 -31.83
C PRO A 304 0.16 14.22 -31.37
N LEU A 305 1.36 14.80 -31.40
CA LEU A 305 1.59 16.17 -30.97
C LEU A 305 2.34 16.94 -32.05
N LEU A 306 1.79 18.08 -32.46
CA LEU A 306 2.45 19.06 -33.31
C LEU A 306 3.12 20.13 -32.45
N ALA A 307 4.42 20.33 -32.65
CA ALA A 307 5.19 21.41 -32.07
C ALA A 307 5.53 22.46 -33.14
N VAL A 308 5.18 23.72 -32.89
CA VAL A 308 5.47 24.87 -33.76
C VAL A 308 6.49 25.77 -33.06
N TYR A 309 7.72 25.80 -33.56
CA TYR A 309 8.81 26.59 -32.97
C TYR A 309 8.69 28.07 -33.38
N PRO A 310 9.28 29.00 -32.61
CA PRO A 310 9.30 30.43 -32.94
C PRO A 310 9.87 30.75 -34.34
N SER A 311 10.77 29.90 -34.85
CA SER A 311 11.30 30.01 -36.21
C SER A 311 10.30 29.65 -37.31
N GLY A 312 9.07 29.24 -36.96
CA GLY A 312 8.07 28.71 -37.89
C GLY A 312 8.28 27.24 -38.26
N ARG A 313 9.36 26.60 -37.76
CA ARG A 313 9.61 25.17 -37.99
C ARG A 313 8.58 24.34 -37.24
N THR A 314 7.99 23.36 -37.92
CA THR A 314 7.10 22.38 -37.29
C THR A 314 7.82 21.05 -37.04
N ARG A 315 7.39 20.34 -36.01
CA ARG A 315 7.87 18.99 -35.69
C ARG A 315 6.75 18.17 -35.08
N TRP A 316 6.62 16.93 -35.53
CA TRP A 316 5.68 15.97 -34.96
C TRP A 316 6.35 15.13 -33.88
N PHE A 317 5.58 14.78 -32.87
CA PHE A 317 5.97 13.89 -31.79
C PHE A 317 4.86 12.86 -31.53
N ILE A 318 5.25 11.69 -31.07
CA ILE A 318 4.35 10.78 -30.34
C ILE A 318 4.58 11.04 -28.87
N VAL A 319 3.55 11.48 -28.14
CA VAL A 319 3.58 11.61 -26.68
C VAL A 319 2.97 10.37 -26.08
N ASP A 320 3.72 9.64 -25.26
CA ASP A 320 3.18 8.58 -24.42
C ASP A 320 2.72 9.20 -23.10
N THR A 321 1.41 9.39 -22.97
CA THR A 321 0.79 10.06 -21.82
C THR A 321 0.92 9.26 -20.52
N ARG A 322 1.24 7.96 -20.60
CA ARG A 322 1.38 7.09 -19.43
C ARG A 322 2.75 7.21 -18.79
N THR A 323 3.78 7.38 -19.61
CA THR A 323 5.18 7.46 -19.18
C THR A 323 5.71 8.88 -19.16
N GLU A 324 4.88 9.86 -19.53
CA GLU A 324 5.26 11.26 -19.74
C GLU A 324 6.51 11.41 -20.61
N THR A 325 6.64 10.52 -21.60
CA THR A 325 7.74 10.53 -22.56
C THR A 325 7.24 10.89 -23.95
N MET A 326 8.14 11.36 -24.80
CA MET A 326 7.85 11.61 -26.19
C MET A 326 9.01 11.20 -27.09
N VAL A 327 8.69 10.92 -28.35
CA VAL A 327 9.67 10.64 -29.40
C VAL A 327 9.35 11.46 -30.64
N VAL A 328 10.39 11.95 -31.32
CA VAL A 328 10.22 12.64 -32.59
C VAL A 328 9.60 11.69 -33.60
N ALA A 329 8.54 12.15 -34.26
CA ALA A 329 7.83 11.42 -35.29
C ALA A 329 8.11 11.99 -36.67
N ASP A 330 7.93 11.16 -37.69
CA ASP A 330 7.80 11.65 -39.04
C ASP A 330 6.41 12.29 -39.23
N PRO A 331 6.30 13.35 -40.05
CA PRO A 331 5.01 13.97 -40.31
C PRO A 331 4.04 12.94 -40.92
N PRO A 332 2.74 13.04 -40.63
CA PRO A 332 1.74 12.16 -41.23
C PRO A 332 1.77 12.30 -42.77
N ALA A 333 1.51 11.19 -43.46
CA ALA A 333 1.56 11.15 -44.93
C ALA A 333 0.49 12.03 -45.59
N VAL A 334 -0.63 12.25 -44.89
CA VAL A 334 -1.71 13.18 -45.25
C VAL A 334 -1.82 14.20 -44.12
N GLU A 335 -1.82 15.49 -44.45
CA GLU A 335 -1.93 16.55 -43.45
C GLU A 335 -3.30 16.49 -42.75
N PRO A 336 -3.35 16.36 -41.41
CA PRO A 336 -4.60 16.33 -40.66
C PRO A 336 -5.35 17.66 -40.71
N ASP A 337 -6.68 17.59 -40.63
CA ASP A 337 -7.52 18.77 -40.47
C ASP A 337 -7.11 19.58 -39.23
N GLY A 338 -7.02 20.90 -39.38
CA GLY A 338 -6.68 21.81 -38.29
C GLY A 338 -5.18 22.10 -38.09
N VAL A 339 -4.27 21.46 -38.84
CA VAL A 339 -2.83 21.83 -38.82
C VAL A 339 -2.61 23.30 -39.20
N ALA A 340 -3.24 23.77 -40.27
CA ALA A 340 -3.15 25.17 -40.68
C ALA A 340 -3.66 26.14 -39.59
N ALA A 341 -4.75 25.77 -38.91
CA ALA A 341 -5.31 26.55 -37.80
C ALA A 341 -4.37 26.56 -36.58
N ALA A 342 -3.77 25.40 -36.25
CA ALA A 342 -2.76 25.28 -35.20
C ALA A 342 -1.55 26.19 -35.45
N ILE A 343 -1.04 26.19 -36.68
CA ILE A 343 0.09 27.03 -37.09
C ILE A 343 -0.29 28.52 -37.03
N ALA A 344 -1.50 28.89 -37.48
CA ALA A 344 -1.98 30.26 -37.42
C ALA A 344 -2.13 30.74 -35.96
N LEU A 345 -2.66 29.88 -35.09
CA LEU A 345 -2.82 30.17 -33.66
C LEU A 345 -1.45 30.30 -32.96
N ALA A 346 -0.51 29.41 -33.26
CA ALA A 346 0.85 29.46 -32.73
C ALA A 346 1.57 30.78 -33.05
N ARG A 347 1.28 31.40 -34.20
CA ARG A 347 1.84 32.71 -34.59
C ARG A 347 1.25 33.87 -33.79
N GLN A 348 0.08 33.69 -33.18
CA GLN A 348 -0.61 34.69 -32.37
C GLN A 348 -0.27 34.54 -30.87
N THR A 349 0.23 33.38 -30.46
CA THR A 349 0.67 33.11 -29.08
C THR A 349 2.02 33.76 -28.80
N ASP A 350 2.11 34.54 -27.72
CA ASP A 350 3.33 35.28 -27.33
C ASP A 350 4.57 34.35 -27.23
N PRO A 351 5.65 34.62 -27.99
CA PRO A 351 6.84 33.76 -28.08
C PRO A 351 7.77 33.77 -26.86
N ASN A 352 7.38 34.35 -25.71
CA ASN A 352 8.15 34.38 -24.44
C ASN A 352 8.32 32.98 -23.78
N ALA A 353 8.70 31.96 -24.54
CA ALA A 353 8.88 30.58 -24.12
C ALA A 353 10.35 30.11 -24.20
N ASP A 354 11.33 31.01 -24.11
CA ASP A 354 12.78 30.69 -24.14
C ASP A 354 13.19 29.75 -25.31
N GLY A 355 12.57 29.94 -26.49
CA GLY A 355 12.82 29.12 -27.68
C GLY A 355 12.09 27.77 -27.74
N ARG A 356 11.25 27.45 -26.74
CA ARG A 356 10.38 26.26 -26.74
C ARG A 356 9.18 26.45 -27.69
N PRO A 357 8.67 25.36 -28.29
CA PRO A 357 7.57 25.43 -29.26
C PRO A 357 6.20 25.62 -28.60
N VAL A 358 5.25 26.17 -29.36
CA VAL A 358 3.82 26.04 -29.08
C VAL A 358 3.37 24.63 -29.47
N THR A 359 2.62 23.95 -28.61
CA THR A 359 2.30 22.52 -28.78
C THR A 359 0.81 22.26 -28.83
N PHE A 360 0.40 21.37 -29.75
CA PHE A 360 -0.99 21.01 -30.02
C PHE A 360 -1.15 19.49 -30.11
N PRO A 361 -1.94 18.85 -29.24
CA PRO A 361 -2.32 17.46 -29.41
C PRO A 361 -3.31 17.33 -30.57
N PHE A 362 -3.29 16.19 -31.23
CA PHE A 362 -4.24 15.78 -32.26
C PHE A 362 -4.93 14.48 -31.84
N GLU A 363 -6.05 14.16 -32.47
CA GLU A 363 -6.74 12.90 -32.24
C GLU A 363 -5.83 11.68 -32.45
N ALA A 364 -6.05 10.63 -31.65
CA ALA A 364 -5.23 9.41 -31.66
C ALA A 364 -5.29 8.62 -32.99
N ASN A 365 -6.24 8.95 -33.87
CA ASN A 365 -6.39 8.35 -35.20
C ASN A 365 -5.42 8.93 -36.25
N VAL A 366 -4.70 10.02 -35.96
CA VAL A 366 -3.71 10.59 -36.89
C VAL A 366 -2.53 9.63 -37.02
N PRO A 367 -2.28 9.05 -38.21
CA PRO A 367 -1.27 8.03 -38.38
C PRO A 367 0.13 8.65 -38.39
N ILE A 368 0.84 8.56 -37.27
CA ILE A 368 2.26 8.95 -37.16
C ILE A 368 3.12 7.80 -36.63
N ARG A 369 4.41 7.81 -37.00
CA ARG A 369 5.39 6.80 -36.58
C ARG A 369 6.62 7.48 -35.98
N PRO A 370 7.28 6.87 -34.98
CA PRO A 370 8.58 7.37 -34.52
C PRO A 370 9.56 7.40 -35.68
N ARG A 371 10.34 8.48 -35.77
CA ARG A 371 11.42 8.56 -36.74
C ARG A 371 12.45 7.48 -36.43
N VAL A 372 12.97 6.82 -37.47
CA VAL A 372 14.00 5.78 -37.32
C VAL A 372 15.21 6.35 -36.56
N GLY A 373 15.61 5.67 -35.49
CA GLY A 373 16.74 6.07 -34.64
C GLY A 373 16.44 7.16 -33.61
N ALA A 374 15.19 7.64 -33.50
CA ALA A 374 14.81 8.58 -32.45
C ALA A 374 14.62 7.87 -31.09
N SER A 375 15.14 8.49 -30.03
CA SER A 375 14.99 8.01 -28.65
C SER A 375 13.81 8.70 -27.95
N TRP A 376 13.20 7.99 -27.00
CA TRP A 376 12.22 8.57 -26.09
C TRP A 376 12.91 9.52 -25.11
N VAL A 377 12.33 10.69 -24.90
CA VAL A 377 12.79 11.73 -23.98
C VAL A 377 11.65 12.18 -23.09
N SER A 378 11.96 12.72 -21.92
CA SER A 378 10.92 13.30 -21.03
C SER A 378 10.15 14.40 -21.76
N THR A 379 8.82 14.43 -21.57
CA THR A 379 7.94 15.46 -22.15
C THR A 379 8.35 16.87 -21.73
N SER A 380 8.91 17.05 -20.53
CA SER A 380 9.36 18.36 -20.02
C SER A 380 10.53 18.98 -20.80
N SER A 381 11.19 18.18 -21.66
CA SER A 381 12.24 18.67 -22.57
C SER A 381 11.70 19.49 -23.75
N VAL A 382 10.41 19.36 -24.08
CA VAL A 382 9.78 20.04 -25.22
C VAL A 382 8.48 20.73 -24.81
N LEU A 383 7.63 20.10 -24.02
CA LEU A 383 6.38 20.68 -23.56
C LEU A 383 6.64 21.79 -22.55
N MET A 384 5.81 22.83 -22.64
CA MET A 384 5.65 23.78 -21.55
C MET A 384 4.85 23.14 -20.40
N PRO A 385 4.93 23.69 -19.17
CA PRO A 385 4.07 23.27 -18.08
C PRO A 385 2.58 23.35 -18.44
N PRO A 386 1.72 22.50 -17.87
CA PRO A 386 0.27 22.59 -18.06
C PRO A 386 -0.29 23.99 -17.72
N GLY A 387 -1.28 24.45 -18.49
CA GLY A 387 -1.87 25.79 -18.34
C GLY A 387 -1.01 26.95 -18.84
N HIS A 388 0.17 26.68 -19.41
CA HIS A 388 0.95 27.69 -20.12
C HIS A 388 0.27 28.04 -21.46
N PRO A 389 0.18 29.32 -21.88
CA PRO A 389 -0.49 29.72 -23.13
C PRO A 389 0.05 29.04 -24.39
N ALA A 390 1.31 28.59 -24.38
CA ALA A 390 1.96 27.85 -25.46
C ALA A 390 1.74 26.32 -25.41
N ARG A 391 0.96 25.80 -24.46
CA ARG A 391 0.58 24.39 -24.39
C ARG A 391 -0.93 24.27 -24.47
N HIS A 392 -1.40 23.74 -25.59
CA HIS A 392 -2.80 23.39 -25.74
C HIS A 392 -3.01 21.96 -25.24
N ASP A 393 -3.97 21.75 -24.35
CA ASP A 393 -4.25 20.42 -23.80
C ASP A 393 -5.46 19.74 -24.50
N THR A 394 -6.22 20.48 -25.31
CA THR A 394 -7.37 19.96 -26.07
C THR A 394 -6.94 19.51 -27.47
N PRO A 395 -7.22 18.26 -27.87
CA PRO A 395 -6.90 17.76 -29.20
C PRO A 395 -7.59 18.54 -30.32
N ILE A 396 -6.83 18.92 -31.34
CA ILE A 396 -7.37 19.45 -32.59
C ILE A 396 -8.03 18.29 -33.35
N GLY A 397 -9.32 18.44 -33.65
CA GLY A 397 -10.15 17.40 -34.29
C GLY A 397 -11.46 17.14 -33.54
N HIS A 398 -11.49 17.40 -32.24
CA HIS A 398 -12.72 17.33 -31.44
C HIS A 398 -13.66 18.45 -31.89
N LYS A 399 -14.57 18.18 -32.83
CA LYS A 399 -15.77 19.01 -32.98
C LYS A 399 -16.55 18.90 -31.66
N PRO A 400 -16.99 20.03 -31.07
CA PRO A 400 -17.88 19.98 -29.91
C PRO A 400 -19.16 19.22 -30.21
#